data_AF-A0A257VGP1-F1
#
_entry.id   AF-A0A257VGP1-F1
#
_cell.length_a   1.000
_cell.length_b   1.000
_cell.length_c   1.000
_cell.angle_alpha   90.00
_cell.angle_beta   90.00
_cell.angle_gamma   90.00
#
_symmetry.space_group_name_H-M   'P 1'
#
loop_
_entity.id
_entity.type
_entity.pdbx_description
1 polymer ?
#
loop_
_entity_poly.entity_id
_entity_poly.type
_entity_poly.pdbx_seq_one_letter_code
_entity_poly.pdbx_strand_id
1 'polypeptide(L)'
;MEKPEHYIWRSREVARLLSLVESERRYYEDILTILPVPVAIVQASGRFLSANRAFLQSQQISIAELSALSVARVLPNVPLLAGV
;
A
#
# COMPACT_ATOMS: atom_id res chain seq x y z
N MET A 1 10.82 21.00 37.23
CA MET A 1 9.76 20.10 36.74
C MET A 1 8.78 20.95 35.96
N GLU A 2 9.03 21.14 34.66
CA GLU A 2 8.15 21.90 33.77
C GLU A 2 7.49 20.91 32.79
N LYS A 3 6.16 20.82 32.86
CA LYS A 3 5.36 20.02 31.93
C LYS A 3 5.36 20.72 30.57
N PRO A 4 5.63 20.00 29.46
CA PRO A 4 5.66 20.63 28.14
C PRO A 4 4.23 21.01 27.76
N GLU A 5 3.99 22.31 27.62
CA GLU A 5 2.75 22.82 27.09
C GLU A 5 2.57 22.30 25.68
N HIS A 6 1.47 21.57 25.48
CA HIS A 6 1.07 21.02 24.20
C HIS A 6 1.06 22.14 23.17
N TYR A 7 2.00 22.10 22.23
CA TYR A 7 2.02 22.95 21.05
C TYR A 7 0.73 22.68 20.27
N ILE A 8 -0.31 23.50 20.52
CA ILE A 8 -1.58 23.45 19.80
C ILE A 8 -1.23 23.72 18.34
N TRP A 9 -1.17 22.66 17.55
CA TRP A 9 -0.88 22.73 16.13
C TRP A 9 -1.90 23.67 15.47
N ARG A 10 -1.44 24.79 14.90
CA ARG A 10 -2.33 25.70 14.17
C ARG A 10 -2.98 24.90 13.04
N SER A 11 -4.30 24.91 12.94
CA SER A 11 -5.07 24.10 11.97
C SER A 11 -4.60 24.28 10.52
N ARG A 12 -4.03 25.45 10.17
CA ARG A 12 -3.42 25.72 8.86
C ARG A 12 -2.15 24.90 8.59
N GLU A 13 -1.32 24.69 9.61
CA GLU A 13 -0.09 23.91 9.47
C GLU A 13 -0.40 22.43 9.32
N VAL A 14 -1.37 21.92 10.12
CA VAL A 14 -1.88 20.56 9.97
C VAL A 14 -2.47 20.33 8.59
N ALA A 15 -3.30 21.26 8.09
CA ALA A 15 -3.87 21.18 6.75
C ALA A 15 -2.80 21.18 5.65
N ARG A 16 -1.74 21.99 5.81
CA ARG A 16 -0.61 22.04 4.88
C ARG A 16 0.17 20.73 4.88
N LEU A 17 0.50 20.19 6.06
CA LEU A 17 1.22 18.93 6.19
C LEU A 17 0.42 17.75 5.64
N LEU A 18 -0.89 17.68 5.95
CA LEU A 18 -1.79 16.68 5.38
C LEU A 18 -1.86 16.79 3.86
N SER A 19 -2.01 17.99 3.31
CA SER A 19 -2.04 18.20 1.85
C SER A 19 -0.75 17.73 1.17
N LEU A 20 0.40 17.94 1.81
CA LEU A 20 1.70 17.48 1.30
C LEU A 20 1.78 15.95 1.30
N VAL A 21 1.46 15.32 2.43
CA VAL A 21 1.48 13.85 2.57
C VAL A 21 0.49 13.18 1.62
N GLU A 22 -0.70 13.75 1.46
CA GLU A 22 -1.71 13.24 0.53
C GLU A 22 -1.28 13.35 -0.92
N SER A 23 -0.58 14.44 -1.28
CA SER A 23 -0.03 14.63 -2.63
C SER A 23 1.05 13.58 -2.94
N GLU A 24 1.92 13.29 -1.97
CA GLU A 24 2.94 12.26 -2.10
C GLU A 24 2.31 10.86 -2.17
N ARG A 25 1.32 10.56 -1.32
CA ARG A 25 0.56 9.30 -1.37
C ARG A 25 -0.09 9.11 -2.74
N ARG A 26 -0.74 10.16 -3.26
CA ARG A 26 -1.39 10.13 -4.58
C ARG A 26 -0.39 9.89 -5.71
N TYR A 27 0.78 10.53 -5.65
CA TYR A 27 1.85 10.32 -6.63
C TYR A 27 2.25 8.84 -6.75
N TYR A 28 2.47 8.15 -5.62
CA TYR A 28 2.81 6.72 -5.65
C TYR A 28 1.64 5.83 -6.08
N GLU A 29 0.41 6.17 -5.69
CA GLU A 29 -0.80 5.45 -6.12
C GLU A 29 -1.02 5.55 -7.63
N ASP A 30 -0.80 6.74 -8.21
CA ASP A 30 -0.93 6.98 -9.64
C ASP A 30 0.11 6.17 -10.41
N ILE A 31 1.36 6.14 -9.94
CA ILE A 31 2.42 5.31 -10.55
C ILE A 31 2.02 3.84 -10.56
N LEU A 32 1.61 3.29 -9.42
CA LEU A 32 1.22 1.87 -9.34
C LEU A 32 0.00 1.57 -10.22
N THR A 33 -0.92 2.52 -10.35
CA THR A 33 -2.14 2.37 -11.15
C THR A 33 -1.85 2.37 -12.65
N ILE A 34 -0.89 3.18 -13.11
CA ILE A 34 -0.54 3.32 -14.53
C ILE A 34 0.44 2.23 -14.99
N LEU A 35 1.19 1.62 -14.07
CA LEU A 35 2.17 0.60 -14.39
C LEU A 35 1.53 -0.61 -15.12
N PRO A 36 1.94 -0.94 -16.35
CA PRO A 36 1.35 -2.03 -17.14
C PRO A 36 1.86 -3.42 -16.73
N VAL A 37 2.71 -3.49 -15.71
CA VAL A 37 3.30 -4.74 -15.20
C VAL A 37 2.54 -5.15 -13.93
N PRO A 38 2.14 -6.43 -13.79
CA PRO A 38 1.56 -6.96 -12.56
C PRO A 38 2.48 -6.76 -11.35
N VAL A 39 2.00 -6.04 -10.33
CA VAL A 39 2.70 -5.82 -9.05
C VAL A 39 1.76 -6.04 -7.89
N ALA A 40 2.23 -6.75 -6.86
CA ALA A 40 1.50 -6.96 -5.62
C ALA A 40 2.45 -6.84 -4.41
N ILE A 41 1.91 -6.31 -3.31
CA ILE A 41 2.57 -6.19 -2.01
C ILE A 41 1.96 -7.25 -1.10
N VAL A 42 2.81 -7.98 -0.40
CA VAL A 42 2.42 -9.12 0.43
C VAL A 42 3.04 -8.97 1.81
N GLN A 43 2.33 -9.45 2.84
CA GLN A 43 2.89 -9.56 4.19
C GLN A 43 3.89 -10.71 4.26
N ALA A 44 4.73 -10.72 5.30
CA ALA A 44 5.62 -11.85 5.59
C ALA A 44 4.85 -13.18 5.77
N SER A 45 3.57 -13.14 6.16
CA SER A 45 2.67 -14.29 6.22
C SER A 45 2.23 -14.83 4.86
N GLY A 46 2.58 -14.15 3.76
CA GLY A 46 2.18 -14.49 2.40
C GLY A 46 0.76 -14.03 2.01
N ARG A 47 0.08 -13.24 2.85
CA ARG A 47 -1.21 -12.61 2.49
C ARG A 47 -0.99 -11.33 1.69
N PHE A 48 -1.88 -11.04 0.74
CA PHE A 48 -1.80 -9.79 -0.03
C PHE A 48 -2.22 -8.58 0.81
N LEU A 49 -1.43 -7.51 0.75
CA LEU A 49 -1.78 -6.18 1.27
C LEU A 49 -2.43 -5.32 0.19
N SER A 50 -1.86 -5.34 -1.02
CA SER A 50 -2.30 -4.53 -2.14
C SER A 50 -1.82 -5.13 -3.45
N ALA A 51 -2.50 -4.84 -4.55
CA ALA A 51 -2.08 -5.20 -5.89
C ALA A 51 -2.53 -4.13 -6.87
N ASN A 52 -1.73 -3.89 -7.90
CA ASN A 52 -2.11 -2.95 -8.94
C ASN A 52 -3.17 -3.52 -9.88
N ARG A 53 -3.74 -2.66 -10.73
CA ARG A 53 -4.78 -3.05 -11.68
C ARG A 53 -4.30 -4.16 -12.64
N ALA A 54 -3.07 -4.06 -13.13
CA ALA A 54 -2.50 -5.07 -14.03
C ALA A 54 -2.46 -6.45 -13.38
N PHE A 55 -2.10 -6.54 -12.09
CA PHE A 55 -2.11 -7.80 -11.35
C PHE A 55 -3.52 -8.38 -11.21
N LEU A 56 -4.49 -7.58 -10.75
CA LEU A 56 -5.88 -8.00 -10.58
C LEU A 56 -6.48 -8.52 -11.89
N GLN A 57 -6.22 -7.84 -13.00
CA GLN A 57 -6.68 -8.27 -14.32
C GLN A 57 -6.01 -9.57 -14.77
N SER A 58 -4.69 -9.69 -14.59
CA SER A 58 -3.94 -10.88 -15.02
C SER A 58 -4.38 -12.14 -14.27
N GLN A 59 -4.75 -12.00 -13.00
CA GLN A 59 -5.17 -13.10 -12.14
C GLN A 59 -6.70 -13.26 -12.07
N GLN A 60 -7.47 -12.37 -12.72
CA GLN A 60 -8.94 -12.31 -12.66
C GLN A 60 -9.50 -12.26 -11.22
N ILE A 61 -8.81 -11.54 -10.34
CA ILE A 61 -9.15 -11.38 -8.91
C ILE A 61 -9.82 -10.02 -8.71
N SER A 62 -10.89 -9.97 -7.90
CA SER A 62 -11.45 -8.70 -7.46
C SER A 62 -10.66 -8.11 -6.28
N ILE A 63 -10.65 -6.78 -6.15
CA ILE A 63 -9.99 -6.09 -5.01
C ILE A 63 -10.53 -6.58 -3.66
N ALA A 64 -11.81 -6.95 -3.60
CA ALA A 64 -12.48 -7.41 -2.37
C ALA A 64 -12.00 -8.79 -1.93
N GLU A 65 -11.60 -9.64 -2.87
CA GLU A 65 -11.11 -10.99 -2.59
C GLU A 65 -9.61 -11.01 -2.27
N LEU A 66 -8.87 -9.98 -2.70
CA LEU A 66 -7.41 -9.93 -2.63
C LEU A 66 -6.88 -10.20 -1.21
N SER A 67 -7.44 -9.56 -0.19
CA SER A 67 -6.98 -9.68 1.21
C SER A 67 -7.21 -11.07 1.82
N ALA A 68 -8.14 -11.85 1.27
CA ALA A 68 -8.41 -13.22 1.68
C ALA A 68 -7.47 -14.24 1.00
N LEU A 69 -6.74 -13.83 -0.04
CA LEU A 69 -5.87 -14.69 -0.82
C LEU A 69 -4.44 -14.73 -0.25
N SER A 70 -3.82 -15.89 -0.42
CA SER A 70 -2.40 -16.10 -0.14
C SER A 70 -1.63 -16.22 -1.45
N VAL A 71 -0.41 -15.69 -1.47
CA VAL A 71 0.49 -15.77 -2.65
C VAL A 71 0.68 -17.20 -3.09
N ALA A 72 0.78 -18.16 -2.17
CA ALA A 72 0.97 -19.57 -2.50
C ALA A 72 -0.19 -20.15 -3.34
N ARG A 73 -1.40 -19.57 -3.25
CA ARG A 73 -2.55 -19.99 -4.05
C ARG A 73 -2.53 -19.39 -5.45
N VAL A 74 -2.05 -18.15 -5.58
CA VAL A 74 -2.05 -17.40 -6.84
C VAL A 74 -0.79 -17.70 -7.65
N LEU A 75 0.35 -17.87 -6.99
CA LEU A 75 1.67 -18.14 -7.56
C LEU A 75 2.31 -19.34 -6.85
N PRO A 76 1.88 -20.58 -7.15
CA PRO A 76 2.26 -21.77 -6.38
C PRO A 76 3.74 -22.16 -6.48
N ASN A 77 4.47 -21.65 -7.48
CA ASN A 77 5.87 -22.04 -7.75
C ASN A 77 6.87 -20.90 -7.57
N VAL A 78 6.47 -19.79 -6.95
CA VAL A 78 7.37 -18.66 -6.72
C VAL A 78 7.94 -18.78 -5.31
N PRO A 79 9.25 -19.02 -5.14
CA PRO A 79 9.85 -18.97 -3.82
C PRO A 79 9.71 -17.54 -3.29
N LEU A 80 8.95 -17.38 -2.21
CA LEU A 80 8.90 -16.13 -1.48
C LEU A 80 10.26 -15.93 -0.83
N LEU A 81 11.09 -15.07 -1.42
CA LEU A 81 12.30 -14.59 -0.77
C LEU A 81 11.83 -13.78 0.44
N ALA A 82 11.91 -14.38 1.63
CA ALA A 82 11.68 -13.67 2.87
C ALA A 82 12.70 -12.53 2.93
N GLY A 83 12.21 -11.30 2.83
CA GLY A 83 13.05 -10.10 2.94
C GLY A 83 13.72 -10.09 4.31
N VAL A 84 15.05 -9.93 4.30
CA VAL A 84 15.92 -9.70 5.46
C VAL A 84 15.56 -8.36 6.11
#